data_AF-A0A076F1G1-F1
#
_entry.id   AF-A0A076F1G1-F1
#
_cell.length_a   1.000
_cell.length_b   1.000
_cell.length_c   1.000
_cell.angle_alpha   90.00
_cell.angle_beta   90.00
_cell.angle_gamma   90.00
#
_symmetry.space_group_name_H-M   'P 1'
#
loop_
_entity.id
_entity.type
_entity.pdbx_description
1 polymer ?
#
loop_
_entity_poly.entity_id
_entity_poly.type
_entity_poly.pdbx_seq_one_letter_code
_entity_poly.pdbx_strand_id
1 'polypeptide(L)'
;MAEPNPVQASTEPGHDDPRRRYRAVTTGLIVVIALLAGILAGFWIKGWLDGDNPPPPSADSVDVGFAQDMSVHHSQAVEMSAMALANAADPAIRTLAYDVVTTQQSQVGTMQGWLTLWDRPPLGSGPYMQWMPTDSATGSMQHSMPGMEGDMSTTDSGPRQPMPGMATTTELDELRKMTGPAFDVRYLQLLLRHHQGGIPMAQYAADNASVPAVAALARQIVNTQEAESTAIRQLLETKGAQPLPMN
;
A
#
# COMPACT_ATOMS: atom_id res chain seq x y z
N MET A 1 93.04 2.28 -67.89
CA MET A 1 92.76 1.55 -66.65
C MET A 1 92.63 2.59 -65.55
N ALA A 2 91.57 2.71 -64.75
CA ALA A 2 90.57 1.74 -64.30
C ALA A 2 89.21 2.42 -63.97
N GLU A 3 88.10 1.69 -64.09
CA GLU A 3 86.79 2.05 -63.53
C GLU A 3 86.68 1.62 -62.05
N PRO A 4 85.92 2.35 -61.20
CA PRO A 4 85.40 1.79 -59.96
C PRO A 4 83.87 1.55 -59.97
N ASN A 5 83.53 0.40 -59.38
CA ASN A 5 82.24 -0.28 -59.18
C ASN A 5 81.18 0.48 -58.34
N PRO A 6 79.89 0.05 -58.37
CA PRO A 6 78.77 0.75 -57.75
C PRO A 6 78.69 0.48 -56.24
N VAL A 7 78.25 1.48 -55.49
CA VAL A 7 78.02 1.41 -54.03
C VAL A 7 76.67 0.73 -53.77
N GLN A 8 76.68 -0.33 -52.94
CA GLN A 8 75.49 -1.01 -52.43
C GLN A 8 74.70 -0.09 -51.48
N ALA A 9 73.37 -0.08 -51.63
CA ALA A 9 72.47 0.63 -50.72
C ALA A 9 72.30 -0.16 -49.41
N SER A 10 72.82 0.39 -48.31
CA SER A 10 72.52 -0.08 -46.95
C SER A 10 71.12 0.40 -46.54
N THR A 11 70.18 -0.51 -46.35
CA THR A 11 68.92 -0.20 -45.65
C THR A 11 69.21 0.07 -44.17
N GLU A 12 69.00 1.31 -43.73
CA GLU A 12 69.03 1.65 -42.29
C GLU A 12 67.84 1.03 -41.55
N PRO A 13 68.03 0.58 -40.29
CA PRO A 13 66.95 0.11 -39.44
C PRO A 13 66.06 1.29 -39.01
N GLY A 14 64.74 1.13 -39.12
CA GLY A 14 63.76 2.15 -38.77
C GLY A 14 63.98 2.66 -37.34
N HIS A 15 64.29 3.95 -37.23
CA HIS A 15 64.38 4.66 -35.95
C HIS A 15 62.98 4.73 -35.33
N ASP A 16 62.74 3.99 -34.25
CA ASP A 16 61.54 4.11 -33.45
C ASP A 16 61.53 5.49 -32.78
N ASP A 17 60.79 6.44 -33.37
CA ASP A 17 60.71 7.82 -32.87
C ASP A 17 60.11 7.85 -31.45
N PRO A 18 60.90 8.20 -30.41
CA PRO A 18 60.41 8.26 -29.04
C PRO A 18 59.26 9.26 -28.89
N ARG A 19 59.18 10.30 -29.74
CA ARG A 19 58.11 11.30 -29.72
C ARG A 19 56.75 10.70 -30.12
N ARG A 20 56.73 9.65 -30.93
CA ARG A 20 55.52 8.91 -31.31
C ARG A 20 54.98 8.07 -30.15
N ARG A 21 55.87 7.48 -29.35
CA ARG A 21 55.49 6.73 -28.13
C ARG A 21 54.95 7.65 -27.03
N TYR A 22 55.57 8.81 -26.81
CA TYR A 22 55.07 9.80 -25.85
C TYR A 22 53.70 10.38 -26.25
N ARG A 23 53.46 10.61 -27.54
CA ARG A 23 52.15 11.05 -28.07
C ARG A 23 51.06 9.97 -27.88
N ALA A 24 51.38 8.70 -28.11
CA ALA A 24 50.42 7.61 -27.89
C ALA A 24 50.04 7.45 -26.40
N VAL A 25 51.01 7.61 -25.49
CA VAL A 25 50.77 7.53 -24.04
C VAL A 25 49.95 8.73 -23.54
N THR A 26 50.23 9.95 -24.00
CA THR A 26 49.45 11.14 -23.61
C THR A 26 48.04 11.11 -24.19
N THR A 27 47.86 10.69 -25.44
CA THR A 27 46.51 10.49 -26.01
C THR A 27 45.75 9.41 -25.25
N GLY A 28 46.39 8.29 -24.89
CA GLY A 28 45.77 7.24 -24.07
C GLY A 28 45.33 7.75 -22.70
N LEU A 29 46.16 8.56 -22.02
CA LEU A 29 45.84 9.15 -20.72
C LEU A 29 44.66 10.14 -20.80
N ILE A 30 44.61 10.98 -21.84
CA ILE A 30 43.50 11.91 -22.07
C ILE A 30 42.18 11.16 -22.28
N VAL A 31 42.20 10.07 -23.05
CA VAL A 31 41.01 9.22 -23.27
C VAL A 31 40.54 8.59 -21.96
N VAL A 32 41.45 8.05 -21.13
CA VAL A 32 41.09 7.47 -19.83
C VAL A 32 40.51 8.53 -18.90
N ILE A 33 41.10 9.72 -18.82
CA ILE A 33 40.58 10.82 -18.00
C ILE A 33 39.20 11.28 -18.50
N ALA A 34 38.99 11.38 -19.82
CA ALA A 34 37.70 11.74 -20.39
C ALA A 34 36.62 10.69 -20.10
N LEU A 35 36.97 9.39 -20.15
CA LEU A 35 36.07 8.30 -19.78
C LEU A 35 35.72 8.34 -18.28
N LEU A 36 36.70 8.54 -17.40
CA LEU A 36 36.47 8.67 -15.96
C LEU A 36 35.64 9.91 -15.62
N ALA A 37 35.88 11.04 -16.27
CA ALA A 37 35.09 12.25 -16.12
C ALA A 37 33.65 12.04 -16.63
N GLY A 38 33.46 11.32 -17.74
CA GLY A 38 32.15 10.94 -18.25
C GLY A 38 31.38 10.02 -17.29
N ILE A 39 32.07 9.06 -16.66
CA ILE A 39 31.49 8.19 -15.62
C ILE A 39 31.07 9.03 -14.41
N LEU A 40 31.95 9.91 -13.92
CA LEU A 40 31.67 10.77 -12.77
C LEU A 40 30.52 11.75 -13.04
N ALA A 41 30.48 12.34 -14.25
CA ALA A 41 29.37 13.16 -14.72
C ALA A 41 28.08 12.35 -14.87
N GLY A 42 28.16 11.10 -15.31
CA GLY A 42 27.03 10.17 -15.35
C GLY A 42 26.44 9.89 -13.98
N PHE A 43 27.26 9.71 -12.94
CA PHE A 43 26.79 9.58 -11.56
C PHE A 43 26.16 10.87 -11.02
N TRP A 44 26.70 12.04 -11.38
CA TRP A 44 26.13 13.34 -11.03
C TRP A 44 24.79 13.60 -11.72
N ILE A 45 24.68 13.32 -13.02
CA ILE A 45 23.45 13.45 -13.82
C ILE A 45 22.40 12.46 -13.34
N LYS A 46 22.79 11.23 -12.99
CA LYS A 46 21.88 10.24 -12.38
C LYS A 46 21.31 10.73 -11.05
N GLY A 47 22.13 11.30 -10.17
CA GLY A 47 21.64 11.88 -8.91
C GLY A 47 20.70 13.08 -9.09
N TRP A 48 20.87 13.86 -10.17
CA TRP A 48 19.96 14.95 -10.53
C TRP A 48 18.65 14.45 -11.17
N LEU A 49 18.69 13.36 -11.95
CA LEU A 49 17.51 12.72 -12.53
C LEU A 49 16.69 11.92 -11.50
N ASP A 50 17.36 11.33 -10.51
CA ASP A 50 16.73 10.57 -9.42
C ASP A 50 16.25 11.50 -8.27
N GLY A 51 16.55 12.80 -8.33
CA GLY A 51 16.52 13.76 -7.22
C GLY A 51 15.17 14.24 -6.70
N ASP A 52 14.03 13.87 -7.31
CA ASP A 52 12.72 14.45 -6.97
C ASP A 52 11.71 13.45 -6.38
N ASN A 53 12.08 12.19 -6.16
CA ASN A 53 11.18 11.23 -5.51
C ASN A 53 11.37 11.30 -3.98
N PRO A 54 10.37 11.76 -3.20
CA PRO A 54 10.45 11.67 -1.76
C PRO A 54 10.60 10.20 -1.34
N PRO A 55 11.35 9.91 -0.26
CA PRO A 55 11.46 8.54 0.23
C PRO A 55 10.07 8.00 0.56
N PRO A 56 9.85 6.67 0.43
CA PRO A 56 8.58 6.07 0.80
C PRO A 56 8.27 6.35 2.29
N PRO A 57 6.98 6.43 2.67
CA PRO A 57 6.59 6.61 4.06
C PRO A 57 7.20 5.52 4.96
N SER A 58 7.45 5.85 6.22
CA SER A 58 7.98 4.89 7.20
C SER A 58 6.99 3.74 7.41
N ALA A 59 7.50 2.56 7.78
CA ALA A 59 6.65 1.37 7.92
C ALA A 59 5.62 1.48 9.06
N ASP A 60 5.90 2.34 10.04
CA ASP A 60 5.06 2.70 11.18
C ASP A 60 4.18 3.93 10.93
N SER A 61 4.18 4.49 9.71
CA SER A 61 3.37 5.66 9.39
C SER A 61 1.88 5.33 9.29
N VAL A 62 1.05 6.35 9.49
CA VAL A 62 -0.40 6.31 9.21
C VAL A 62 -0.66 5.86 7.78
N ASP A 63 0.15 6.30 6.81
CA ASP A 63 -0.02 5.97 5.40
C ASP A 63 0.09 4.46 5.12
N VAL A 64 1.12 3.82 5.68
CA VAL A 64 1.35 2.39 5.49
C VAL A 64 0.37 1.57 6.31
N GLY A 65 0.19 1.92 7.59
CA GLY A 65 -0.71 1.20 8.48
C GLY A 65 -2.17 1.25 8.02
N PHE A 66 -2.67 2.43 7.63
CA PHE A 66 -4.01 2.58 7.08
C PHE A 66 -4.18 1.76 5.79
N ALA A 67 -3.22 1.84 4.85
CA ALA A 67 -3.31 1.09 3.61
C ALA A 67 -3.35 -0.43 3.83
N GLN A 68 -2.56 -0.95 4.77
CA GLN A 68 -2.56 -2.37 5.13
C GLN A 68 -3.87 -2.79 5.78
N ASP A 69 -4.28 -2.07 6.82
CA ASP A 69 -5.42 -2.44 7.66
C ASP A 69 -6.74 -2.22 6.93
N MET A 70 -6.92 -1.07 6.28
CA MET A 70 -8.13 -0.78 5.52
C MET A 70 -8.26 -1.69 4.28
N SER A 71 -7.15 -2.17 3.68
CA SER A 71 -7.22 -3.20 2.64
C SER A 71 -7.82 -4.51 3.16
N VAL A 72 -7.41 -4.94 4.36
CA VAL A 72 -7.98 -6.14 5.00
C VAL A 72 -9.44 -5.90 5.37
N HIS A 73 -9.75 -4.73 5.92
CA HIS A 73 -11.11 -4.36 6.32
C HIS A 73 -12.06 -4.37 5.11
N HIS A 74 -11.71 -3.67 4.03
CA HIS A 74 -12.50 -3.61 2.80
C HIS A 74 -12.61 -4.96 2.07
N SER A 75 -11.58 -5.80 2.12
CA SER A 75 -11.64 -7.13 1.51
C SER A 75 -12.79 -7.99 2.08
N GLN A 76 -13.15 -7.81 3.36
CA GLN A 76 -14.29 -8.51 3.95
C GLN A 76 -15.64 -7.99 3.45
N ALA A 77 -15.80 -6.68 3.27
CA ALA A 77 -17.02 -6.13 2.66
C ALA A 77 -17.17 -6.58 1.21
N VAL A 78 -16.08 -6.60 0.45
CA VAL A 78 -16.05 -7.18 -0.91
C VAL A 78 -16.53 -8.63 -0.92
N GLU A 79 -16.05 -9.44 0.02
CA GLU A 79 -16.49 -10.83 0.19
C GLU A 79 -18.00 -10.92 0.50
N MET A 80 -18.49 -10.16 1.47
CA MET A 80 -19.92 -10.16 1.84
C MET A 80 -20.80 -9.70 0.67
N SER A 81 -20.40 -8.65 -0.04
CA SER A 81 -21.14 -8.11 -1.19
C SER A 81 -21.14 -9.07 -2.38
N ALA A 82 -20.04 -9.80 -2.61
CA ALA A 82 -20.02 -10.86 -3.62
C ALA A 82 -21.06 -11.96 -3.33
N MET A 83 -21.24 -12.35 -2.07
CA MET A 83 -22.32 -13.27 -1.67
C MET A 83 -23.70 -12.65 -1.93
N ALA A 84 -23.87 -11.36 -1.66
CA ALA A 84 -25.15 -10.67 -1.84
C ALA A 84 -25.60 -10.57 -3.29
N LEU A 85 -24.67 -10.44 -4.24
CA LEU A 85 -25.00 -10.50 -5.66
C LEU A 85 -25.68 -11.82 -6.06
N ALA A 86 -25.30 -12.94 -5.43
CA ALA A 86 -25.88 -14.25 -5.70
C ALA A 86 -27.12 -14.55 -4.84
N ASN A 87 -27.09 -14.19 -3.55
CA ASN A 87 -28.00 -14.74 -2.54
C ASN A 87 -29.11 -13.79 -2.09
N ALA A 88 -28.97 -12.47 -2.31
CA ALA A 88 -29.98 -11.50 -1.89
C ALA A 88 -31.29 -11.72 -2.65
N ALA A 89 -32.45 -11.51 -2.01
CA ALA A 89 -33.76 -11.54 -2.69
C ALA A 89 -34.10 -10.17 -3.30
N ASP A 90 -33.87 -9.11 -2.54
CA ASP A 90 -34.24 -7.75 -2.89
C ASP A 90 -33.32 -7.15 -3.96
N PRO A 91 -33.85 -6.69 -5.12
CA PRO A 91 -33.06 -5.99 -6.13
C PRO A 91 -32.31 -4.77 -5.60
N ALA A 92 -32.87 -4.03 -4.64
CA ALA A 92 -32.20 -2.86 -4.06
C ALA A 92 -30.93 -3.25 -3.29
N ILE A 93 -30.94 -4.40 -2.62
CA ILE A 93 -29.74 -4.93 -1.94
C ILE A 93 -28.70 -5.41 -2.95
N ARG A 94 -29.12 -6.04 -4.05
CA ARG A 94 -28.17 -6.42 -5.12
C ARG A 94 -27.48 -5.20 -5.73
N THR A 95 -28.21 -4.11 -5.94
CA THR A 95 -27.64 -2.84 -6.41
C THR A 95 -26.64 -2.28 -5.40
N LEU A 96 -27.02 -2.18 -4.12
CA LEU A 96 -26.11 -1.75 -3.06
C LEU A 96 -24.85 -2.64 -3.01
N ALA A 97 -25.01 -3.95 -3.10
CA ALA A 97 -23.89 -4.89 -3.11
C ALA A 97 -22.97 -4.70 -4.32
N TYR A 98 -23.53 -4.39 -5.49
CA TYR A 98 -22.74 -4.05 -6.68
C TYR A 98 -21.92 -2.77 -6.47
N ASP A 99 -22.51 -1.75 -5.88
CA ASP A 99 -21.82 -0.47 -5.63
C ASP A 99 -20.70 -0.65 -4.61
N VAL A 100 -20.97 -1.38 -3.51
CA VAL A 100 -19.99 -1.67 -2.47
C VAL A 100 -18.84 -2.51 -3.02
N VAL A 101 -19.14 -3.61 -3.74
CA VAL A 101 -18.10 -4.51 -4.24
C VAL A 101 -17.19 -3.79 -5.22
N THR A 102 -17.74 -2.97 -6.13
CA THR A 102 -16.94 -2.27 -7.14
C THR A 102 -16.11 -1.13 -6.54
N THR A 103 -16.71 -0.36 -5.62
CA THR A 103 -16.02 0.75 -4.95
C THR A 103 -14.92 0.24 -4.04
N GLN A 104 -15.22 -0.69 -3.14
CA GLN A 104 -14.24 -1.18 -2.18
C GLN A 104 -13.13 -2.02 -2.84
N GLN A 105 -13.41 -2.78 -3.90
CA GLN A 105 -12.35 -3.45 -4.68
C GLN A 105 -11.36 -2.45 -5.30
N SER A 106 -11.86 -1.36 -5.88
CA SER A 106 -11.01 -0.30 -6.45
C SER A 106 -10.11 0.36 -5.39
N GLN A 107 -10.67 0.59 -4.20
CA GLN A 107 -9.94 1.17 -3.06
C GLN A 107 -8.87 0.21 -2.52
N VAL A 108 -9.19 -1.10 -2.40
CA VAL A 108 -8.20 -2.14 -2.06
C VAL A 108 -7.05 -2.15 -3.07
N GLY A 109 -7.36 -2.13 -4.37
CA GLY A 109 -6.33 -2.09 -5.42
C GLY A 109 -5.45 -0.83 -5.35
N THR A 110 -6.04 0.32 -5.02
CA THR A 110 -5.31 1.58 -4.83
C THR A 110 -4.32 1.47 -3.66
N MET A 111 -4.79 1.02 -2.50
CA MET A 111 -3.97 0.89 -1.30
C MET A 111 -2.85 -0.16 -1.48
N GLN A 112 -3.16 -1.31 -2.07
CA GLN A 112 -2.15 -2.33 -2.41
C GLN A 112 -1.14 -1.83 -3.45
N GLY A 113 -1.59 -1.03 -4.41
CA GLY A 113 -0.73 -0.38 -5.39
C GLY A 113 0.26 0.58 -4.73
N TRP A 114 -0.19 1.38 -3.76
CA TRP A 114 0.70 2.24 -2.97
C TRP A 114 1.71 1.45 -2.15
N LEU A 115 1.28 0.39 -1.45
CA LEU A 115 2.20 -0.48 -0.70
C LEU A 115 3.27 -1.09 -1.61
N THR A 116 2.89 -1.52 -2.81
CA THR A 116 3.84 -2.01 -3.81
C THR A 116 4.82 -0.91 -4.26
N LEU A 117 4.32 0.29 -4.54
CA LEU A 117 5.16 1.43 -4.95
C LEU A 117 6.14 1.86 -3.86
N TRP A 118 5.75 1.74 -2.59
CA TRP A 118 6.58 2.08 -1.44
C TRP A 118 7.49 0.94 -0.96
N ASP A 119 7.52 -0.19 -1.68
CA ASP A 119 8.23 -1.41 -1.27
C ASP A 119 7.86 -1.85 0.16
N ARG A 120 6.56 -1.85 0.44
CA ARG A 120 5.96 -2.28 1.71
C ARG A 120 5.16 -3.56 1.52
N PRO A 121 5.18 -4.47 2.52
CA PRO A 121 4.36 -5.67 2.45
C PRO A 121 2.86 -5.29 2.46
N PRO A 122 1.99 -6.09 1.80
CA PRO A 122 0.55 -5.85 1.77
C PRO A 122 -0.12 -6.01 3.14
N LEU A 123 0.55 -6.65 4.09
CA LEU A 123 0.10 -6.87 5.45
C LEU A 123 1.17 -6.42 6.44
N GLY A 124 0.75 -5.76 7.52
CA GLY A 124 1.63 -5.43 8.64
C GLY A 124 2.08 -6.68 9.40
N SER A 125 3.27 -6.61 10.02
CA SER A 125 3.80 -7.69 10.86
C SER A 125 3.27 -7.65 12.30
N GLY A 126 2.78 -6.49 12.76
CA GLY A 126 2.24 -6.29 14.11
C GLY A 126 0.74 -6.55 14.24
N PRO A 127 0.18 -6.29 15.43
CA PRO A 127 -1.24 -6.05 15.65
C PRO A 127 -1.85 -5.07 14.64
N TYR A 128 -3.15 -5.23 14.37
CA TYR A 128 -3.91 -4.22 13.63
C TYR A 128 -3.95 -2.91 14.41
N MET A 129 -4.16 -1.81 13.70
CA MET A 129 -4.40 -0.47 14.22
C MET A 129 -3.24 0.16 14.98
N GLN A 130 -2.02 -0.38 14.91
CA GLN A 130 -0.84 0.18 15.59
C GLN A 130 -0.52 1.63 15.19
N TRP A 131 -0.93 2.03 13.99
CA TRP A 131 -0.78 3.37 13.43
C TRP A 131 -1.80 4.39 13.99
N MET A 132 -2.79 3.93 14.76
CA MET A 132 -3.75 4.78 15.46
C MET A 132 -3.49 4.72 16.98
N PRO A 133 -3.36 5.87 17.67
CA PRO A 133 -3.39 5.92 19.12
C PRO A 133 -4.67 5.30 19.65
N THR A 134 -4.55 4.45 20.68
CA THR A 134 -5.66 3.71 21.29
C THR A 134 -6.82 4.61 21.76
N ASP A 135 -6.51 5.85 22.13
CA ASP A 135 -7.49 6.82 22.61
C ASP A 135 -8.40 7.38 21.50
N SER A 136 -8.01 7.19 20.23
CA SER A 136 -8.75 7.65 19.04
C SER A 136 -9.55 6.55 18.35
N ALA A 137 -9.28 5.28 18.65
CA ALA A 137 -9.95 4.12 18.03
C ALA A 137 -11.30 3.77 18.70
N THR A 138 -11.56 4.28 19.90
CA THR A 138 -12.80 4.02 20.64
C THR A 138 -13.42 5.31 21.11
N GLY A 139 -14.44 5.79 20.40
CA GLY A 139 -15.38 6.74 20.96
C GLY A 139 -16.07 6.12 22.17
N SER A 140 -15.56 6.44 23.37
CA SER A 140 -16.06 6.07 24.70
C SER A 140 -16.25 4.57 25.00
N MET A 141 -15.37 3.99 25.83
CA MET A 141 -15.76 3.45 27.14
C MET A 141 -14.54 3.28 28.05
N GLN A 142 -14.72 3.82 29.24
CA GLN A 142 -13.80 3.85 30.35
C GLN A 142 -13.83 2.49 31.07
N HIS A 143 -12.73 1.74 31.03
CA HIS A 143 -12.43 0.77 32.08
C HIS A 143 -10.93 0.82 32.40
N SER A 144 -10.55 1.84 33.17
CA SER A 144 -9.39 1.73 34.05
C SER A 144 -9.67 0.61 35.04
N MET A 145 -9.06 -0.55 34.85
CA MET A 145 -8.85 -1.54 35.91
C MET A 145 -7.47 -1.26 36.52
N PRO A 146 -7.37 -0.67 37.72
CA PRO A 146 -6.09 -0.51 38.38
C PRO A 146 -5.67 -1.88 38.96
N GLY A 147 -4.58 -2.47 38.45
CA GLY A 147 -3.98 -3.64 39.12
C GLY A 147 -3.32 -4.74 38.28
N MET A 148 -2.96 -4.51 37.01
CA MET A 148 -2.10 -5.46 36.28
C MET A 148 -0.76 -4.81 35.91
N GLU A 149 0.14 -4.74 36.89
CA GLU A 149 1.58 -4.74 36.62
C GLU A 149 1.94 -6.17 36.22
N GLY A 150 1.86 -6.46 34.91
CA GLY A 150 2.09 -7.79 34.37
C GLY A 150 2.94 -7.73 33.11
N ASP A 151 4.23 -7.99 33.30
CA ASP A 151 5.16 -8.64 32.38
C ASP A 151 5.02 -8.32 30.86
N MET A 152 5.81 -7.36 30.37
CA MET A 152 6.08 -7.19 28.93
C MET A 152 7.01 -8.31 28.45
N SER A 153 6.48 -9.52 28.34
CA SER A 153 7.12 -10.60 27.58
C SER A 153 6.72 -10.46 26.10
N THR A 154 7.67 -10.01 25.28
CA THR A 154 7.51 -9.71 23.85
C THR A 154 7.57 -10.94 22.95
N THR A 155 6.91 -12.02 23.35
CA THR A 155 6.70 -13.19 22.50
C THR A 155 5.35 -13.82 22.80
N ASP A 156 4.27 -13.24 22.27
CA ASP A 156 3.01 -13.97 22.13
C ASP A 156 2.50 -13.84 20.70
N SER A 157 2.48 -14.98 20.00
CA SER A 157 1.85 -15.16 18.69
C SER A 157 0.36 -15.47 18.91
N GLY A 158 -0.30 -14.62 19.69
CA GLY A 158 -1.75 -14.67 19.86
C GLY A 158 -2.47 -14.26 18.56
N PRO A 159 -3.74 -14.67 18.37
CA PRO A 159 -4.54 -14.19 17.24
C PRO A 159 -4.61 -12.65 17.28
N ARG A 160 -4.34 -11.97 16.16
CA ARG A 160 -4.53 -10.52 16.08
C ARG A 160 -5.99 -10.19 16.41
N GLN A 161 -6.21 -9.27 17.34
CA GLN A 161 -7.55 -8.78 17.65
C GLN A 161 -8.19 -8.21 16.37
N PRO A 162 -9.43 -8.58 16.04
CA PRO A 162 -10.09 -8.09 14.82
C PRO A 162 -10.24 -6.57 14.85
N MET A 163 -10.18 -5.94 13.67
CA MET A 163 -10.48 -4.52 13.54
C MET A 163 -11.96 -4.23 13.88
N PRO A 164 -12.28 -3.02 14.36
CA PRO A 164 -13.65 -2.65 14.69
C PRO A 164 -14.64 -2.94 13.57
N GLY A 165 -15.80 -3.49 13.95
CA GLY A 165 -16.93 -3.71 13.03
C GLY A 165 -16.82 -4.93 12.12
N MET A 166 -15.64 -5.57 12.04
CA MET A 166 -15.45 -6.77 11.22
C MET A 166 -16.41 -7.89 11.63
N ALA A 167 -17.01 -8.55 10.64
CA ALA A 167 -17.72 -9.80 10.83
C ALA A 167 -16.75 -10.90 11.29
N THR A 168 -17.18 -11.69 12.27
CA THR A 168 -16.43 -12.86 12.71
C THR A 168 -16.50 -13.97 11.66
N THR A 169 -15.60 -14.95 11.74
CA THR A 169 -15.63 -16.13 10.87
C THR A 169 -16.96 -16.88 10.97
N THR A 170 -17.52 -17.00 12.18
CA THR A 170 -18.83 -17.60 12.42
C THR A 170 -19.95 -16.85 11.70
N GLU A 171 -19.96 -15.51 11.77
CA GLU A 171 -20.98 -14.70 11.10
C GLU A 171 -20.87 -14.78 9.57
N LEU A 172 -19.65 -14.84 9.02
CA LEU A 172 -19.43 -15.06 7.59
C LEU A 172 -19.88 -16.47 7.16
N ASP A 173 -19.60 -17.50 7.96
CA ASP A 173 -20.05 -18.88 7.70
C ASP A 173 -21.56 -19.03 7.75
N GLU A 174 -22.22 -18.28 8.64
CA GLU A 174 -23.67 -18.16 8.67
C GLU A 174 -24.18 -17.48 7.39
N LEU A 175 -23.65 -16.30 7.06
CA LEU A 175 -24.07 -15.52 5.89
C LEU A 175 -23.95 -16.34 4.59
N ARG A 176 -22.87 -17.11 4.42
CA ARG A 176 -22.65 -18.01 3.26
C ARG A 176 -23.75 -19.04 3.05
N LYS A 177 -24.39 -19.50 4.13
CA LYS A 177 -25.44 -20.53 4.10
C LYS A 177 -26.84 -19.94 3.93
N MET A 178 -26.98 -18.62 4.03
CA MET A 178 -28.25 -17.94 3.97
C MET A 178 -28.58 -17.53 2.53
N THR A 179 -29.89 -17.49 2.22
CA THR A 179 -30.43 -16.91 0.99
C THR A 179 -31.73 -16.16 1.28
N GLY A 180 -32.16 -15.34 0.33
CA GLY A 180 -33.48 -14.70 0.38
C GLY A 180 -33.63 -13.61 1.44
N PRO A 181 -34.85 -13.32 1.93
CA PRO A 181 -35.10 -12.20 2.85
C PRO A 181 -34.32 -12.26 4.17
N ALA A 182 -33.99 -13.45 4.67
CA ALA A 182 -33.17 -13.59 5.87
C ALA A 182 -31.70 -13.21 5.59
N PHE A 183 -31.18 -13.59 4.42
CA PHE A 183 -29.86 -13.16 3.96
C PHE A 183 -29.80 -11.63 3.83
N ASP A 184 -30.81 -11.04 3.21
CA ASP A 184 -30.93 -9.59 3.00
C ASP A 184 -30.71 -8.80 4.29
N VAL A 185 -31.43 -9.17 5.36
CA VAL A 185 -31.31 -8.53 6.66
C VAL A 185 -29.92 -8.75 7.26
N ARG A 186 -29.41 -9.98 7.22
CA ARG A 186 -28.11 -10.32 7.82
C ARG A 186 -26.95 -9.60 7.12
N TYR A 187 -26.99 -9.50 5.79
CA TYR A 187 -26.02 -8.74 5.00
C TYR A 187 -26.02 -7.26 5.38
N LEU A 188 -27.19 -6.61 5.40
CA LEU A 188 -27.32 -5.19 5.77
C LEU A 188 -26.83 -4.94 7.21
N GLN A 189 -27.16 -5.83 8.13
CA GLN A 189 -26.71 -5.77 9.52
C GLN A 189 -25.19 -5.82 9.66
N LEU A 190 -24.54 -6.77 8.99
CA LEU A 190 -23.08 -6.92 9.04
C LEU A 190 -22.38 -5.77 8.33
N LEU A 191 -22.88 -5.36 7.16
CA LEU A 191 -22.31 -4.25 6.40
C LEU A 191 -22.42 -2.92 7.17
N LEU A 192 -23.56 -2.65 7.83
CA LEU A 192 -23.69 -1.45 8.66
C LEU A 192 -22.67 -1.41 9.79
N ARG A 193 -22.52 -2.52 10.52
CA ARG A 193 -21.55 -2.62 11.62
C ARG A 193 -20.12 -2.49 11.12
N HIS A 194 -19.83 -3.08 9.97
CA HIS A 194 -18.55 -2.99 9.28
C HIS A 194 -18.21 -1.53 8.94
N HIS A 195 -19.12 -0.80 8.31
CA HIS A 195 -18.96 0.62 8.01
C HIS A 195 -18.77 1.48 9.26
N GLN A 196 -19.53 1.21 10.31
CA GLN A 196 -19.40 1.91 11.60
C GLN A 196 -18.01 1.73 12.23
N GLY A 197 -17.36 0.58 12.01
CA GLY A 197 -15.98 0.35 12.41
C GLY A 197 -14.94 0.99 11.49
N GLY A 198 -15.20 1.02 10.19
CA GLY A 198 -14.28 1.59 9.19
C GLY A 198 -14.24 3.12 9.15
N ILE A 199 -15.34 3.80 9.47
CA ILE A 199 -15.43 5.28 9.42
C ILE A 199 -14.39 5.95 10.35
N PRO A 200 -14.27 5.60 11.64
CA PRO A 200 -13.25 6.19 12.51
C PRO A 200 -11.82 5.96 12.04
N MET A 201 -11.54 4.78 11.46
CA MET A 201 -10.22 4.47 10.88
C MET A 201 -9.91 5.42 9.72
N ALA A 202 -10.87 5.61 8.82
CA ALA A 202 -10.73 6.51 7.68
C ALA A 202 -10.68 7.99 8.10
N GLN A 203 -11.43 8.40 9.12
CA GLN A 203 -11.35 9.76 9.67
C GLN A 203 -9.96 10.04 10.23
N TYR A 204 -9.41 9.13 11.03
CA TYR A 204 -8.06 9.31 11.57
C TYR A 204 -7.01 9.42 10.47
N ALA A 205 -7.08 8.56 9.44
CA ALA A 205 -6.17 8.63 8.30
C ALA A 205 -6.36 9.92 7.49
N ALA A 206 -7.59 10.39 7.30
CA ALA A 206 -7.88 11.65 6.62
C ALA A 206 -7.20 12.86 7.30
N ASP A 207 -7.08 12.83 8.62
CA ASP A 207 -6.54 13.91 9.44
C ASP A 207 -5.02 13.80 9.65
N ASN A 208 -4.46 12.58 9.65
CA ASN A 208 -3.08 12.32 10.09
C ASN A 208 -2.16 11.72 9.02
N ALA A 209 -2.66 11.36 7.84
CA ALA A 209 -1.81 10.82 6.77
C ALA A 209 -0.84 11.89 6.24
N SER A 210 0.42 11.50 6.03
CA SER A 210 1.46 12.40 5.53
C SER A 210 1.43 12.51 3.99
N VAL A 211 0.94 11.47 3.32
CA VAL A 211 0.77 11.43 1.87
C VAL A 211 -0.59 12.01 1.50
N PRO A 212 -0.66 13.12 0.74
CA PRO A 212 -1.93 13.77 0.40
C PRO A 212 -2.94 12.86 -0.31
N ALA A 213 -2.45 11.92 -1.13
CA ALA A 213 -3.29 10.94 -1.82
C ALA A 213 -3.98 9.97 -0.84
N VAL A 214 -3.30 9.56 0.24
CA VAL A 214 -3.88 8.72 1.29
C VAL A 214 -4.97 9.48 2.02
N ALA A 215 -4.68 10.71 2.46
CA ALA A 215 -5.66 11.56 3.14
C ALA A 215 -6.91 11.82 2.26
N ALA A 216 -6.71 11.99 0.95
CA ALA A 216 -7.81 12.19 0.01
C ALA A 216 -8.69 10.94 -0.15
N LEU A 217 -8.08 9.77 -0.31
CA LEU A 217 -8.82 8.50 -0.36
C LEU A 217 -9.57 8.25 0.96
N ALA A 218 -8.93 8.50 2.09
CA ALA A 218 -9.56 8.32 3.40
C ALA A 218 -10.81 9.20 3.56
N ARG A 219 -10.75 10.49 3.16
CA ARG A 219 -11.94 11.37 3.11
C ARG A 219 -13.03 10.84 2.19
N GLN A 220 -12.67 10.29 1.03
CA GLN A 220 -13.63 9.67 0.12
C GLN A 220 -14.31 8.46 0.79
N ILE A 221 -13.54 7.61 1.46
CA ILE A 221 -14.05 6.44 2.19
C ILE A 221 -15.03 6.88 3.29
N VAL A 222 -14.73 7.93 4.06
CA VAL A 222 -15.66 8.48 5.07
C VAL A 222 -16.99 8.87 4.42
N ASN A 223 -16.94 9.72 3.39
CA ASN A 223 -18.15 10.23 2.74
C ASN A 223 -19.00 9.11 2.13
N THR A 224 -18.37 8.14 1.47
CA THR A 224 -19.06 6.99 0.88
C THR A 224 -19.69 6.11 1.96
N GLN A 225 -18.94 5.73 3.00
CA GLN A 225 -19.45 4.86 4.06
C GLN A 225 -20.54 5.51 4.90
N GLU A 226 -20.52 6.84 5.12
CA GLU A 226 -21.60 7.55 5.81
C GLU A 226 -22.90 7.56 4.98
N ALA A 227 -22.80 7.81 3.67
CA ALA A 227 -23.94 7.76 2.77
C ALA A 227 -24.53 6.34 2.68
N GLU A 228 -23.67 5.33 2.50
CA GLU A 228 -24.07 3.93 2.47
C GLU A 228 -24.69 3.49 3.80
N SER A 229 -24.10 3.87 4.95
CA SER A 229 -24.67 3.59 6.27
C SER A 229 -26.08 4.16 6.43
N THR A 230 -26.34 5.35 5.89
CA THR A 230 -27.67 5.96 5.92
C THR A 230 -28.66 5.17 5.07
N ALA A 231 -28.28 4.77 3.85
CA ALA A 231 -29.11 3.94 2.98
C ALA A 231 -29.38 2.55 3.60
N ILE A 232 -28.36 1.93 4.21
CA ILE A 232 -28.49 0.63 4.88
C ILE A 232 -29.46 0.70 6.06
N ARG A 233 -29.41 1.76 6.88
CA ARG A 233 -30.38 1.96 7.97
C ARG A 233 -31.81 2.03 7.45
N GLN A 234 -32.04 2.79 6.38
CA GLN A 234 -33.37 2.87 5.75
C GLN A 234 -33.82 1.49 5.24
N LEU A 235 -32.94 0.74 4.59
CA LEU A 235 -33.26 -0.61 4.12
C LEU A 235 -33.56 -1.58 5.27
N LEU A 236 -32.87 -1.48 6.41
CA LEU A 236 -33.19 -2.26 7.61
C LEU A 236 -34.57 -1.88 8.18
N GLU A 237 -34.87 -0.58 8.28
CA GLU A 237 -36.17 -0.07 8.75
C GLU A 237 -37.32 -0.58 7.88
N THR A 238 -37.20 -0.49 6.55
CA THR A 238 -38.22 -1.00 5.62
C THR A 238 -38.46 -2.51 5.76
N LYS A 239 -37.45 -3.25 6.21
CA LYS A 239 -37.53 -4.70 6.46
C LYS A 239 -37.97 -5.01 7.91
N GLY A 240 -38.21 -4.01 8.75
CA GLY A 240 -38.57 -4.19 10.15
C GLY A 240 -37.43 -4.78 10.99
N ALA A 241 -36.19 -4.61 10.56
CA ALA A 241 -35.00 -5.15 11.23
C ALA A 241 -34.22 -4.05 11.95
N GLN A 242 -33.47 -4.44 12.98
CA GLN A 242 -32.61 -3.53 13.76
C GLN A 242 -31.12 -3.73 13.41
N PRO A 243 -30.29 -2.69 13.55
CA PRO A 243 -28.83 -2.82 13.48
C PRO A 243 -28.26 -3.81 14.50
N LEU A 244 -27.10 -4.38 14.21
CA LEU A 244 -26.31 -5.11 15.20
C LEU A 244 -25.58 -4.13 16.14
N PRO A 245 -25.32 -4.52 17.40
CA PRO A 245 -24.37 -3.79 18.22
C PRO A 245 -22.94 -3.90 17.64
N MET A 246 -22.09 -2.93 17.97
CA MET A 246 -20.64 -3.05 17.72
C MET A 246 -20.06 -4.24 18.52
N ASN A 247 -19.04 -4.89 17.96
CA ASN A 247 -18.28 -5.95 18.62
C ASN A 247 -17.06 -5.43 19.35
#